data_AF-A0A832AVK3-F1
#
_entry.id   AF-A0A832AVK3-F1
#
_cell.length_a   1.000
_cell.length_b   1.000
_cell.length_c   1.000
_cell.angle_alpha   90.00
_cell.angle_beta   90.00
_cell.angle_gamma   90.00
#
_symmetry.space_group_name_H-M   'P 1'
#
loop_
_entity.id
_entity.type
_entity.pdbx_description
1 polymer ?
#
loop_
_entity_poly.entity_id
_entity_poly.type
_entity_poly.pdbx_seq_one_letter_code
_entity_poly.pdbx_strand_id
1 'polypeptide(L)'
;AANQFGNLSLMVGNVMANYNLDLKLSLAEINNYSKTLSSPKIITLDNQEATVESGQEIPYTTITTTGTQSTSFKDAVLSLKVTPHITNNGDVIMKLDIKKDSPGGTAPNGEIIINKNTVTSTVIVKNGQTIAIGGVYETTTSKSENGIPFLKSIPLLGWLFKSQQIQKPESELYIFITPKIL
;
A
#
# COMPACT_ATOMS: atom_id res chain seq x y z
N ALA A 1 -17.31 3.86 9.45
CA ALA A 1 -17.55 4.63 10.68
C ALA A 1 -16.94 6.00 10.50
N ALA A 2 -17.71 7.09 10.71
CA ALA A 2 -17.21 8.45 10.57
C ALA A 2 -16.32 8.77 11.77
N ASN A 3 -15.02 9.01 11.55
CA ASN A 3 -14.12 9.44 12.61
C ASN A 3 -14.53 10.85 13.05
N GLN A 4 -14.98 10.98 14.29
CA GLN A 4 -15.40 12.25 14.87
C GLN A 4 -14.14 13.05 15.24
N PHE A 5 -13.80 14.03 14.42
CA PHE A 5 -12.68 14.94 14.68
C PHE A 5 -12.96 15.82 15.89
N GLY A 6 -11.94 16.05 16.72
CA GLY A 6 -12.01 17.00 17.83
C GLY A 6 -12.12 18.43 17.30
N ASN A 7 -13.26 19.08 17.54
CA ASN A 7 -13.47 20.49 17.20
C ASN A 7 -13.64 21.28 18.50
N LEU A 8 -12.78 22.26 18.74
CA LEU A 8 -12.92 23.25 19.80
C LEU A 8 -13.44 24.55 19.18
N SER A 9 -14.61 25.02 19.59
CA SER A 9 -15.17 26.30 19.18
C SER A 9 -15.31 27.25 20.37
N LEU A 10 -14.79 28.46 20.23
CA LEU A 10 -14.89 29.56 21.18
C LEU A 10 -15.64 30.71 20.51
N MET A 11 -16.86 30.99 20.98
CA MET A 11 -17.59 32.20 20.58
C MET A 11 -17.08 33.36 21.43
N VAL A 12 -16.44 34.34 20.81
CA VAL A 12 -15.81 35.48 21.51
C VAL A 12 -16.82 36.61 21.76
N GLY A 13 -18.04 36.53 21.22
CA GLY A 13 -19.11 37.51 21.43
C GLY A 13 -18.93 38.78 20.60
N ASN A 14 -19.81 39.77 20.80
CA ASN A 14 -19.85 41.01 20.02
C ASN A 14 -18.57 41.85 20.18
N VAL A 15 -17.73 41.86 19.16
CA VAL A 15 -16.60 42.77 19.02
C VAL A 15 -17.13 44.06 18.37
N MET A 16 -17.06 45.20 19.07
CA MET A 16 -17.53 46.51 18.59
C MET A 16 -19.02 46.58 18.18
N ALA A 17 -19.93 46.22 19.10
CA ALA A 17 -21.40 46.36 19.03
C ALA A 17 -22.15 45.67 17.86
N ASN A 18 -21.50 45.40 16.72
CA ASN A 18 -22.10 44.88 15.49
C ASN A 18 -21.32 43.73 14.82
N TYR A 19 -20.13 43.35 15.30
CA TYR A 19 -19.37 42.22 14.73
C TYR A 19 -19.37 41.04 15.69
N ASN A 20 -19.73 39.84 15.19
CA ASN A 20 -19.58 38.60 15.95
C ASN A 20 -18.29 37.90 15.52
N LEU A 21 -17.47 37.50 16.49
CA LEU A 21 -16.23 36.77 16.24
C LEU A 21 -16.33 35.35 16.80
N ASP A 22 -16.25 34.38 15.89
CA ASP A 22 -16.21 32.96 16.20
C ASP A 22 -14.84 32.39 15.87
N LEU A 23 -14.24 31.72 16.86
CA LEU A 23 -12.97 31.01 16.70
C LEU A 23 -13.23 29.52 16.72
N LYS A 24 -12.76 28.83 15.68
CA LYS A 24 -12.86 27.37 15.58
C LYS A 24 -11.48 26.77 15.36
N LEU A 25 -11.07 25.88 16.25
CA LEU A 25 -9.88 25.07 16.16
C LEU A 25 -10.29 23.61 15.91
N SER A 26 -9.79 23.03 14.82
CA SER A 26 -9.97 21.61 14.51
C SER A 26 -8.62 20.93 14.55
N LEU A 27 -8.50 19.87 15.35
CA LEU A 27 -7.27 19.09 15.51
C LEU A 27 -7.62 17.60 15.40
N ALA A 28 -6.79 16.88 14.68
CA ALA A 28 -6.96 15.46 14.45
C ALA A 28 -5.62 14.78 14.22
N GLU A 29 -5.40 13.67 14.92
CA GLU A 29 -4.34 12.71 14.63
C GLU A 29 -5.02 11.35 14.38
N ILE A 30 -4.72 10.71 13.25
CA ILE A 30 -5.27 9.40 12.88
C ILE A 30 -4.11 8.48 12.60
N ASN A 31 -4.06 7.37 13.33
CA ASN A 31 -3.10 6.29 13.12
C ASN A 31 -3.87 5.04 12.66
N ASN A 32 -3.65 4.64 11.41
CA ASN A 32 -4.28 3.46 10.82
C ASN A 32 -3.24 2.37 10.64
N TYR A 33 -3.50 1.18 11.19
CA TYR A 33 -2.63 0.02 11.07
C TYR A 33 -3.34 -1.09 10.31
N SER A 34 -2.69 -1.64 9.30
CA SER A 34 -3.17 -2.77 8.52
C SER A 34 -2.05 -3.79 8.36
N LYS A 35 -2.36 -5.07 8.59
CA LYS A 35 -1.41 -6.18 8.46
C LYS A 35 -2.02 -7.28 7.63
N THR A 36 -1.35 -7.66 6.55
CA THR A 36 -1.77 -8.74 5.66
C THR A 36 -0.73 -9.84 5.67
N LEU A 37 -1.14 -11.05 6.07
CA LEU A 37 -0.33 -12.26 5.98
C LEU A 37 -0.83 -13.13 4.83
N SER A 38 0.03 -13.39 3.85
CA SER A 38 -0.26 -14.26 2.72
C SER A 38 0.73 -15.42 2.73
N SER A 39 0.25 -16.67 2.66
CA SER A 39 1.09 -17.86 2.80
C SER A 39 0.73 -18.92 1.76
N PRO A 40 1.12 -18.73 0.49
CA PRO A 40 0.91 -19.72 -0.55
C PRO A 40 1.78 -20.96 -0.27
N LYS A 41 1.26 -22.14 -0.60
CA LYS A 41 1.96 -23.43 -0.44
C LYS A 41 1.79 -24.24 -1.71
N ILE A 42 2.86 -24.90 -2.12
CA ILE A 42 2.88 -25.76 -3.30
C ILE A 42 3.82 -26.94 -3.05
N ILE A 43 3.47 -28.10 -3.63
CA ILE A 43 4.28 -29.31 -3.62
C ILE A 43 4.66 -29.60 -5.06
N THR A 44 5.91 -29.95 -5.29
CA THR A 44 6.42 -30.29 -6.62
C THR A 44 7.53 -31.34 -6.51
N LEU A 45 7.89 -31.94 -7.64
CA LEU A 45 9.02 -32.86 -7.76
C LEU A 45 10.33 -32.08 -7.90
N ASP A 46 11.44 -32.77 -7.64
CA ASP A 46 12.78 -32.23 -7.87
C ASP A 46 12.98 -31.85 -9.36
N ASN A 47 13.55 -30.67 -9.61
CA ASN A 47 13.74 -30.07 -10.93
C ASN A 47 12.45 -29.82 -11.74
N GLN A 48 11.27 -29.86 -11.12
CA GLN A 48 10.00 -29.55 -11.80
C GLN A 48 9.46 -28.19 -11.39
N GLU A 49 9.19 -27.33 -12.39
CA GLU A 49 8.52 -26.06 -12.18
C GLU A 49 7.08 -26.29 -11.72
N ALA A 50 6.68 -25.58 -10.68
CA ALA A 50 5.31 -25.56 -10.22
C ALA A 50 4.89 -24.12 -9.89
N THR A 51 3.62 -23.81 -10.15
CA THR A 51 3.05 -22.49 -9.90
C THR A 51 1.72 -22.62 -9.16
N VAL A 52 1.49 -21.75 -8.18
CA VAL A 52 0.20 -21.59 -7.50
C VAL A 52 -0.19 -20.13 -7.55
N GLU A 53 -1.45 -19.87 -7.93
CA GLU A 53 -1.98 -18.52 -8.07
C GLU A 53 -3.31 -18.41 -7.32
N SER A 54 -3.53 -17.28 -6.67
CA SER A 54 -4.77 -16.98 -5.95
C SER A 54 -5.07 -15.50 -6.03
N GLY A 55 -6.25 -15.14 -6.50
CA GLY A 55 -6.69 -13.75 -6.58
C GLY A 55 -7.89 -13.60 -7.48
N GLN A 56 -7.95 -12.47 -8.18
CA GLN A 56 -9.09 -12.11 -9.01
C GLN A 56 -8.63 -11.38 -10.27
N GLU A 57 -9.47 -11.44 -11.30
CA GLU A 57 -9.31 -10.67 -12.53
C GLU A 57 -10.10 -9.37 -12.44
N ILE A 58 -9.48 -8.27 -12.87
CA ILE A 58 -10.10 -6.93 -12.93
C ILE A 58 -10.38 -6.59 -14.40
N PRO A 59 -11.64 -6.28 -14.77
CA PRO A 59 -11.98 -5.88 -16.14
C PRO A 59 -11.60 -4.42 -16.43
N TYR A 60 -11.00 -4.20 -17.59
CA TYR A 60 -10.67 -2.90 -18.15
C TYR A 60 -11.34 -2.74 -19.50
N THR A 61 -12.25 -1.78 -19.60
CA THR A 61 -12.98 -1.48 -20.84
C THR A 61 -12.19 -0.46 -21.66
N THR A 62 -11.74 -0.88 -22.83
CA THR A 62 -11.07 0.00 -23.79
C THR A 62 -11.96 0.23 -25.01
N ILE A 63 -11.95 1.45 -25.54
CA ILE A 63 -12.61 1.74 -26.83
C ILE A 63 -11.54 1.57 -27.90
N THR A 64 -11.73 0.60 -28.79
CA THR A 64 -10.82 0.41 -29.92
C THR A 64 -10.95 1.58 -30.89
N THR A 65 -9.95 1.76 -31.75
CA THR A 65 -9.95 2.81 -32.79
C THR A 65 -11.12 2.70 -33.78
N THR A 66 -11.81 1.56 -33.81
CA THR A 66 -13.03 1.30 -34.60
C THR A 66 -14.33 1.65 -33.87
N GLY A 67 -14.27 2.19 -32.64
CA GLY A 67 -15.44 2.52 -31.83
C GLY A 67 -16.10 1.33 -31.13
N THR A 68 -15.48 0.14 -31.18
CA THR A 68 -15.96 -1.07 -30.49
C THR A 68 -15.46 -1.05 -29.05
N GLN A 69 -16.34 -1.28 -28.07
CA GLN A 69 -15.90 -1.57 -26.70
C GLN A 69 -15.31 -2.97 -26.64
N SER A 70 -14.10 -3.08 -26.11
CA SER A 70 -13.43 -4.35 -25.81
C SER A 70 -13.03 -4.38 -24.34
N THR A 71 -13.41 -5.44 -23.64
CA THR A 71 -13.07 -5.65 -22.23
C THR A 71 -11.87 -6.57 -22.15
N SER A 72 -10.79 -6.10 -21.53
CA SER A 72 -9.60 -6.90 -21.22
C SER A 72 -9.52 -7.17 -19.72
N PHE A 73 -9.14 -8.38 -19.33
CA PHE A 73 -8.97 -8.73 -17.92
C PHE A 73 -7.49 -8.62 -17.53
N LYS A 74 -7.22 -8.11 -16.33
CA LYS A 74 -5.89 -8.06 -15.73
C LYS A 74 -5.91 -8.75 -14.38
N ASP A 75 -4.91 -9.59 -14.14
CA ASP A 75 -4.77 -10.32 -12.90
C ASP A 75 -4.33 -9.42 -11.76
N ALA A 76 -5.02 -9.53 -10.63
CA ALA A 76 -4.59 -9.08 -9.32
C ALA A 76 -4.47 -10.32 -8.43
N VAL A 77 -3.37 -11.05 -8.60
CA VAL A 77 -3.13 -12.36 -7.97
C VAL A 77 -1.85 -12.38 -7.13
N LEU A 78 -1.88 -13.19 -6.09
CA LEU A 78 -0.71 -13.72 -5.42
C LEU A 78 -0.26 -14.97 -6.17
N SER A 79 0.90 -14.92 -6.80
CA SER A 79 1.51 -16.02 -7.55
C SER A 79 2.84 -16.42 -6.92
N LEU A 80 3.03 -17.73 -6.73
CA LEU A 80 4.32 -18.33 -6.38
C LEU A 80 4.67 -19.35 -7.46
N LYS A 81 5.71 -19.04 -8.23
CA LYS A 81 6.35 -19.96 -9.16
C LYS A 81 7.71 -20.37 -8.60
N VAL A 82 7.95 -21.68 -8.57
CA VAL A 82 9.17 -22.25 -8.00
C VAL A 82 9.69 -23.40 -8.85
N THR A 83 11.02 -23.48 -8.99
CA THR A 83 11.73 -24.66 -9.48
C THR A 83 12.76 -25.07 -8.43
N PRO A 84 12.53 -26.18 -7.68
CA PRO A 84 13.47 -26.64 -6.68
C PRO A 84 14.53 -27.57 -7.28
N HIS A 85 15.69 -27.65 -6.63
CA HIS A 85 16.76 -28.61 -6.87
C HIS A 85 17.36 -29.05 -5.54
N ILE A 86 17.34 -30.36 -5.25
CA ILE A 86 17.89 -30.94 -4.02
C ILE A 86 19.37 -31.28 -4.24
N THR A 87 20.25 -30.72 -3.40
CA THR A 87 21.68 -31.01 -3.42
C THR A 87 22.02 -32.30 -2.66
N ASN A 88 23.19 -32.88 -2.94
CA ASN A 88 23.69 -34.07 -2.23
C ASN A 88 23.84 -33.88 -0.71
N ASN A 89 23.98 -32.63 -0.25
CA ASN A 89 24.11 -32.30 1.17
C ASN A 89 22.75 -32.11 1.88
N GLY A 90 21.63 -32.23 1.15
CA GLY A 90 20.27 -32.05 1.69
C GLY A 90 19.78 -30.60 1.71
N ASP A 91 20.54 -29.66 1.12
CA ASP A 91 20.10 -28.29 0.91
C ASP A 91 19.21 -28.19 -0.34
N VAL A 92 18.24 -27.29 -0.31
CA VAL A 92 17.29 -27.05 -1.41
C VAL A 92 17.62 -25.72 -2.07
N ILE A 93 18.01 -25.79 -3.33
CA ILE A 93 18.15 -24.61 -4.20
C ILE A 93 16.77 -24.35 -4.82
N MET A 94 16.29 -23.11 -4.77
CA MET A 94 15.00 -22.74 -5.35
C MET A 94 15.18 -21.51 -6.23
N LYS A 95 14.76 -21.64 -7.49
CA LYS A 95 14.47 -20.48 -8.33
C LYS A 95 13.05 -20.03 -8.05
N LEU A 96 12.88 -18.81 -7.59
CA LEU A 96 11.61 -18.26 -7.12
C LEU A 96 11.20 -17.06 -7.97
N ASP A 97 9.94 -17.04 -8.38
CA ASP A 97 9.25 -15.88 -8.93
C ASP A 97 7.96 -15.70 -8.12
N ILE A 98 7.95 -14.65 -7.31
CA ILE A 98 6.86 -14.33 -6.38
C ILE A 98 6.24 -13.02 -6.86
N LYS A 99 4.93 -13.04 -7.11
CA LYS A 99 4.16 -11.85 -7.46
C LYS A 99 3.05 -11.67 -6.44
N LYS A 100 2.88 -10.45 -5.96
CA LYS A 100 1.76 -10.04 -5.14
C LYS A 100 1.15 -8.82 -5.79
N ASP A 101 0.12 -9.08 -6.59
CA ASP A 101 -0.68 -8.04 -7.20
C ASP A 101 -1.94 -7.83 -6.36
N SER A 102 -2.32 -6.57 -6.15
CA SER A 102 -3.53 -6.23 -5.38
C SER A 102 -4.25 -5.04 -6.01
N PRO A 103 -5.59 -5.00 -5.96
CA PRO A 103 -6.33 -3.81 -6.34
C PRO A 103 -5.93 -2.65 -5.43
N GLY A 104 -5.48 -1.57 -6.05
CA GLY A 104 -5.15 -0.30 -5.42
C GLY A 104 -6.30 0.70 -5.49
N GLY A 105 -5.96 1.98 -5.62
CA GLY A 105 -6.95 3.05 -5.76
C GLY A 105 -7.59 3.12 -7.14
N THR A 106 -8.46 4.10 -7.35
CA THR A 106 -9.04 4.41 -8.66
C THR A 106 -8.20 5.48 -9.34
N ALA A 107 -7.80 5.23 -10.59
CA ALA A 107 -7.13 6.20 -11.44
C ALA A 107 -8.11 7.32 -11.84
N PRO A 108 -7.62 8.49 -12.31
CA PRO A 108 -8.48 9.62 -12.70
C PRO A 108 -9.53 9.30 -13.77
N ASN A 109 -9.29 8.25 -14.58
CA ASN A 109 -10.19 7.76 -15.61
C ASN A 109 -11.28 6.81 -15.07
N GLY A 110 -11.33 6.53 -13.76
CA GLY A 110 -12.30 5.61 -13.14
C GLY A 110 -11.85 4.15 -13.10
N GLU A 111 -10.70 3.80 -13.69
CA GLU A 111 -10.18 2.43 -13.69
C GLU A 111 -9.46 2.10 -12.38
N ILE A 112 -9.43 0.82 -12.01
CA ILE A 112 -8.71 0.38 -10.81
C ILE A 112 -7.20 0.35 -11.10
N ILE A 113 -6.38 0.88 -10.21
CA ILE A 113 -4.92 0.74 -10.25
C ILE A 113 -4.55 -0.62 -9.67
N ILE A 114 -3.57 -1.32 -10.25
CA ILE A 114 -3.03 -2.55 -9.68
C ILE A 114 -1.68 -2.25 -9.05
N ASN A 115 -1.58 -2.43 -7.74
CA ASN A 115 -0.29 -2.42 -7.05
C ASN A 115 0.42 -3.74 -7.35
N LYS A 116 1.69 -3.67 -7.74
CA LYS A 116 2.49 -4.83 -8.12
C LYS A 116 3.74 -4.93 -7.27
N ASN A 117 3.93 -6.07 -6.63
CA ASN A 117 5.14 -6.40 -5.91
C ASN A 117 5.70 -7.72 -6.46
N THR A 118 6.85 -7.65 -7.11
CA THR A 118 7.49 -8.81 -7.75
C THR A 118 8.87 -9.02 -7.17
N VAL A 119 9.19 -10.28 -6.86
CA VAL A 119 10.53 -10.70 -6.44
C VAL A 119 10.94 -11.93 -7.23
N THR A 120 12.07 -11.82 -7.92
CA THR A 120 12.71 -12.92 -8.63
C THR A 120 14.08 -13.14 -8.01
N SER A 121 14.31 -14.33 -7.47
CA SER A 121 15.57 -14.66 -6.80
C SER A 121 15.87 -16.15 -6.86
N THR A 122 17.15 -16.50 -6.77
CA THR A 122 17.60 -17.88 -6.61
C THR A 122 18.29 -17.99 -5.26
N VAL A 123 17.77 -18.86 -4.39
CA VAL A 123 18.25 -19.00 -3.00
C VAL A 123 18.57 -20.46 -2.70
N ILE A 124 19.54 -20.67 -1.81
CA ILE A 124 19.85 -21.97 -1.22
C ILE A 124 19.44 -21.95 0.25
N VAL A 125 18.65 -22.94 0.66
CA VAL A 125 18.07 -23.01 2.00
C VAL A 125 18.09 -24.45 2.48
N LYS A 126 18.39 -24.67 3.76
CA LYS A 126 18.35 -26.01 4.34
C LYS A 126 16.91 -26.50 4.45
N ASN A 127 16.72 -27.81 4.35
CA ASN A 127 15.40 -28.42 4.57
C ASN A 127 14.79 -28.00 5.91
N GLY A 128 13.57 -27.47 5.89
CA GLY A 128 12.83 -27.04 7.07
C GLY A 128 13.26 -25.70 7.68
N GLN A 129 14.28 -25.03 7.13
CA GLN A 129 14.70 -23.70 7.59
C GLN A 129 13.99 -22.59 6.82
N THR A 130 13.80 -21.44 7.49
CA THR A 130 13.20 -20.26 6.90
C THR A 130 14.28 -19.23 6.57
N ILE A 131 14.23 -18.66 5.37
CA ILE A 131 15.06 -17.51 4.98
C ILE A 131 14.17 -16.33 4.57
N ALA A 132 14.64 -15.11 4.84
CA ALA A 132 14.08 -13.90 4.26
C ALA A 132 14.72 -13.65 2.88
N ILE A 133 13.91 -13.64 1.83
CA ILE A 133 14.40 -13.45 0.44
C ILE A 133 14.51 -11.96 0.12
N GLY A 134 13.67 -11.14 0.74
CA GLY A 134 13.68 -9.71 0.52
C GLY A 134 12.56 -8.99 1.26
N GLY A 135 12.56 -7.68 1.06
CA GLY A 135 11.53 -6.80 1.56
C GLY A 135 11.61 -5.42 0.92
N VAL A 136 10.54 -4.66 1.05
CA VAL A 136 10.45 -3.26 0.61
C VAL A 136 9.97 -2.44 1.80
N TYR A 137 10.69 -1.38 2.11
CA TYR A 137 10.30 -0.38 3.11
C TYR A 137 10.13 0.95 2.39
N GLU A 138 8.94 1.52 2.48
CA GLU A 138 8.60 2.78 1.86
C GLU A 138 8.01 3.72 2.90
N THR A 139 8.53 4.95 2.95
CA THR A 139 7.99 6.03 3.75
C THR A 139 7.82 7.26 2.88
N THR A 140 6.65 7.89 2.94
CA THR A 140 6.40 9.15 2.25
C THR A 140 5.96 10.19 3.27
N THR A 141 6.59 11.36 3.28
CA THR A 141 6.13 12.50 4.09
C THR A 141 5.50 13.55 3.19
N SER A 142 4.20 13.77 3.34
CA SER A 142 3.47 14.84 2.67
C SER A 142 3.08 15.92 3.66
N LYS A 143 3.38 17.17 3.32
CA LYS A 143 3.04 18.34 4.14
C LYS A 143 2.23 19.32 3.28
N SER A 144 0.99 19.55 3.66
CA SER A 144 0.10 20.54 3.06
C SER A 144 -0.14 21.68 4.03
N GLU A 145 -0.01 22.92 3.57
CA GLU A 145 -0.30 24.12 4.35
C GLU A 145 -1.26 25.02 3.57
N ASN A 146 -2.43 25.28 4.14
CA ASN A 146 -3.43 26.19 3.61
C ASN A 146 -3.59 27.38 4.55
N GLY A 147 -3.71 28.60 4.05
CA GLY A 147 -3.87 29.76 4.93
C GLY A 147 -4.07 31.06 4.17
N ILE A 148 -4.43 32.11 4.90
CA ILE A 148 -4.71 33.42 4.30
C ILE A 148 -3.39 34.10 3.92
N PRO A 149 -3.23 34.59 2.67
CA PRO A 149 -2.05 35.36 2.26
C PRO A 149 -1.79 36.54 3.21
N PHE A 150 -0.51 36.90 3.41
CA PHE A 150 -0.01 37.90 4.37
C PHE A 150 -0.21 37.56 5.86
N LEU A 151 -1.43 37.20 6.30
CA LEU A 151 -1.76 36.91 7.69
C LEU A 151 -1.06 35.65 8.22
N LYS A 152 -0.86 34.64 7.37
CA LYS A 152 -0.16 33.40 7.74
C LYS A 152 1.31 33.57 8.10
N SER A 153 1.92 34.69 7.71
CA SER A 153 3.36 34.98 7.88
C SER A 153 3.65 35.90 9.07
N ILE A 154 2.62 36.36 9.79
CA ILE A 154 2.81 37.23 10.96
C ILE A 154 3.52 36.44 12.07
N PRO A 155 4.65 36.92 12.61
CA PRO A 155 5.31 36.29 13.75
C PRO A 155 4.34 36.15 14.94
N LEU A 156 4.44 35.06 15.70
CA LEU A 156 3.56 34.68 16.82
C LEU A 156 2.09 34.37 16.49
N LEU A 157 1.46 35.02 15.51
CA LEU A 157 0.01 34.90 15.24
C LEU A 157 -0.32 34.14 13.95
N GLY A 158 0.65 33.94 13.05
CA GLY A 158 0.40 33.33 11.74
C GLY A 158 -0.14 31.90 11.77
N TRP A 159 0.02 31.18 12.88
CA TRP A 159 -0.56 29.84 13.08
C TRP A 159 -2.10 29.85 13.21
N LEU A 160 -2.71 30.96 13.64
CA LEU A 160 -4.17 31.12 13.70
C LEU A 160 -4.80 31.27 12.32
N PHE A 161 -4.02 31.69 11.33
CA PHE A 161 -4.47 31.98 9.97
C PHE A 161 -4.01 30.92 8.95
N LYS A 162 -3.51 29.78 9.42
CA LYS A 162 -3.12 28.65 8.59
C LYS A 162 -3.54 27.32 9.21
N SER A 163 -3.83 26.36 8.35
CA SER A 163 -4.05 24.97 8.65
C SER A 163 -2.93 24.15 8.04
N GLN A 164 -2.37 23.23 8.82
CA GLN A 164 -1.30 22.34 8.38
C GLN A 164 -1.77 20.90 8.50
N GLN A 165 -1.58 20.14 7.45
CA GLN A 165 -1.83 18.72 7.41
C GLN A 165 -0.51 18.01 7.08
N ILE A 166 -0.08 17.10 7.96
CA ILE A 166 1.09 16.26 7.75
C ILE A 166 0.60 14.82 7.63
N GLN A 167 0.96 14.15 6.54
CA GLN A 167 0.66 12.74 6.31
C GLN A 167 1.98 11.98 6.18
N LYS A 168 2.09 10.86 6.89
CA LYS A 168 3.28 10.00 6.88
C LYS A 168 2.90 8.53 6.66
N PRO A 169 2.43 8.14 5.46
CA PRO A 169 2.21 6.73 5.16
C PRO A 169 3.53 5.94 5.18
N GLU A 170 3.48 4.77 5.81
CA GLU A 170 4.57 3.79 5.89
C GLU A 170 4.07 2.46 5.34
N SER A 171 4.88 1.80 4.53
CA SER A 171 4.57 0.50 3.91
C SER A 171 5.75 -0.43 4.04
N GLU A 172 5.51 -1.61 4.63
CA GLU A 172 6.53 -2.64 4.84
C GLU A 172 6.08 -3.96 4.19
N LEU A 173 6.98 -4.55 3.41
CA LEU A 173 6.81 -5.88 2.83
C LEU A 173 7.99 -6.75 3.25
N TYR A 174 7.70 -7.93 3.81
CA TYR A 174 8.68 -8.98 4.08
C TYR A 174 8.27 -10.25 3.37
N ILE A 175 9.24 -10.94 2.76
CA ILE A 175 9.02 -12.20 2.05
C ILE A 175 9.90 -13.29 2.66
N PHE A 176 9.26 -14.32 3.17
CA PHE A 176 9.89 -15.48 3.78
C PHE A 176 9.59 -16.74 2.97
N ILE A 177 10.54 -17.67 2.91
CA ILE A 177 10.34 -18.99 2.31
C ILE A 177 10.88 -20.07 3.23
N THR A 178 10.19 -21.21 3.24
CA THR A 178 10.56 -22.40 4.01
C THR A 178 10.38 -23.63 3.12
N PRO A 179 11.45 -24.20 2.53
CA PRO A 179 11.33 -25.46 1.82
C PRO A 179 11.14 -26.62 2.80
N LYS A 180 10.40 -27.64 2.37
CA LYS A 180 10.28 -28.91 3.07
C LYS A 180 10.35 -30.06 2.07
N ILE A 181 11.33 -30.93 2.24
CA ILE A 181 11.43 -32.22 1.55
C ILE A 181 10.46 -33.19 2.23
N LEU A 182 9.64 -33.89 1.44
CA LEU A 182 8.64 -34.86 1.89
C LEU A 182 9.21 -36.27 1.93
#